data_AF-A0A958LIL7-F1
#
_entry.id   AF-A0A958LIL7-F1
#
_cell.length_a   1.000
_cell.length_b   1.000
_cell.length_c   1.000
_cell.angle_alpha   90.00
_cell.angle_beta   90.00
_cell.angle_gamma   90.00
#
_symmetry.space_group_name_H-M   'P 1'
#
loop_
_entity.id
_entity.type
_entity.pdbx_description
1 polymer ?
#
loop_
_entity_poly.entity_id
_entity_poly.type
_entity_poly.pdbx_seq_one_letter_code
_entity_poly.pdbx_strand_id
1 'polypeptide(L)'
;MYRKLIDELPDFKEAKFTAIVSDLHLCDEEPMNLKFPLWKKYKTRQFFFDEVFHDFLRFIIHRAEGESVELILNGDIFDFDSVNCLPEEPPYRMTWIERRRGLNPQAEKSLFKIRRILSHHPDWVKALSWFVSSG
;
A
#
# COMPACT_ATOMS: atom_id res chain seq x y z
N MET A 1 -13.97 24.30 -7.84
CA MET A 1 -12.67 24.99 -7.99
C MET A 1 -11.54 24.03 -8.38
N TYR A 2 -11.48 22.79 -7.86
CA TYR A 2 -10.46 21.78 -8.22
C TYR A 2 -10.52 21.22 -9.65
N ARG A 3 -11.68 21.28 -10.31
CA ARG A 3 -11.87 20.65 -11.64
C ARG A 3 -11.05 21.32 -12.76
N LYS A 4 -10.81 22.63 -12.66
CA LYS A 4 -10.01 23.39 -13.65
C LYS A 4 -8.51 23.08 -13.59
N LEU A 5 -7.99 22.60 -12.46
CA LEU A 5 -6.56 22.27 -12.30
C LEU A 5 -6.20 20.91 -12.90
N ILE A 6 -7.19 20.02 -13.11
CA ILE A 6 -6.96 18.68 -13.66
C ILE A 6 -6.85 18.73 -15.19
N ASP A 7 -7.59 19.63 -15.84
CA ASP A 7 -7.62 19.76 -17.31
C ASP A 7 -6.36 20.43 -17.90
N GLU A 8 -5.48 21.01 -17.07
CA GLU A 8 -4.22 21.66 -17.50
C GLU A 8 -2.97 20.79 -17.26
N LEU A 9 -3.12 19.62 -16.64
CA LEU A 9 -2.00 18.68 -16.52
C LEU A 9 -1.77 17.99 -17.87
N PRO A 10 -0.50 17.78 -18.29
CA PRO A 10 -0.22 17.00 -19.48
C PRO A 10 -0.94 15.66 -19.39
N ASP A 11 -1.62 15.32 -20.48
CA ASP A 11 -2.36 14.09 -20.61
C ASP A 11 -1.36 12.93 -20.45
N PHE A 12 -1.36 12.27 -19.29
CA PHE A 12 -0.57 11.06 -19.00
C PHE A 12 -1.02 9.85 -19.85
N LYS A 13 -1.59 10.09 -21.04
CA LYS A 13 -2.16 9.07 -21.92
C LYS A 13 -1.12 8.14 -22.53
N GLU A 14 0.14 8.57 -22.60
CA GLU A 14 1.17 7.84 -23.32
C GLU A 14 2.46 7.78 -22.51
N ALA A 15 2.80 6.58 -22.05
CA ALA A 15 4.13 6.25 -21.57
C ALA A 15 4.86 5.39 -22.61
N LYS A 16 6.15 5.64 -22.79
CA LYS A 16 6.96 4.80 -23.69
C LYS A 16 7.17 3.40 -23.12
N PHE A 17 7.27 3.31 -21.80
CA PHE A 17 7.46 2.06 -21.08
C PHE A 17 6.34 1.86 -20.05
N THR A 18 5.91 0.61 -19.87
CA THR A 18 4.94 0.25 -18.84
C THR A 18 5.54 -0.85 -17.95
N ALA A 19 5.47 -0.64 -16.64
CA ALA A 19 5.73 -1.65 -15.63
C ALA A 19 4.40 -2.05 -14.97
N ILE A 20 4.11 -3.34 -14.96
CA ILE A 20 2.90 -3.89 -14.34
C ILE A 20 3.32 -4.72 -13.13
N VAL A 21 2.81 -4.39 -11.96
CA VAL A 21 3.08 -5.09 -10.70
C VAL A 21 1.78 -5.47 -10.01
N SER A 22 1.73 -6.66 -9.41
CA SER A 22 0.59 -7.18 -8.65
C SER A 22 1.10 -7.94 -7.42
N ASP A 23 0.18 -8.39 -6.57
CA ASP A 23 0.47 -9.31 -5.45
C ASP A 23 1.54 -8.78 -4.48
N LEU A 24 1.53 -7.45 -4.23
CA LEU A 24 2.45 -6.83 -3.28
C LEU A 24 2.06 -7.11 -1.82
N HIS A 25 0.75 -7.26 -1.53
CA HIS A 25 0.23 -7.60 -0.20
C HIS A 25 0.79 -6.74 0.95
N LEU A 26 0.78 -5.41 0.82
CA LEU A 26 1.08 -4.52 1.95
C LEU A 26 0.13 -4.81 3.12
N CYS A 27 0.67 -4.87 4.34
CA CYS A 27 -0.06 -5.31 5.52
C CYS A 27 0.22 -4.40 6.73
N ASP A 28 -0.41 -4.65 7.88
CA ASP A 28 -0.01 -3.99 9.12
C ASP A 28 1.14 -4.74 9.81
N GLU A 29 2.06 -3.99 10.43
CA GLU A 29 3.12 -4.56 11.26
C GLU A 29 2.54 -5.44 12.39
N GLU A 30 3.01 -6.69 12.43
CA GLU A 30 2.72 -7.61 13.52
C GLU A 30 3.84 -7.53 14.58
N PRO A 31 3.51 -7.36 15.88
CA PRO A 31 4.52 -7.39 16.92
C PRO A 31 5.13 -8.79 17.06
N MET A 32 6.40 -8.84 17.48
CA MET A 32 7.09 -10.11 17.69
C MET A 32 6.41 -10.93 18.81
N ASN A 33 6.03 -12.17 18.48
CA ASN A 33 5.51 -13.10 19.46
C ASN A 33 6.65 -13.86 20.15
N LEU A 34 6.94 -13.53 21.42
CA LEU A 34 8.04 -14.15 22.17
C LEU A 34 7.86 -15.67 22.40
N LYS A 35 6.61 -16.15 22.45
CA LYS A 35 6.30 -17.58 22.64
C LYS A 35 6.37 -18.36 21.33
N PHE A 36 6.01 -17.73 20.21
CA PHE A 36 6.02 -18.32 18.88
C PHE A 36 6.74 -17.40 17.89
N PRO A 37 8.09 -17.32 17.91
CA PRO A 37 8.84 -16.29 17.17
C PRO A 37 8.69 -16.34 15.64
N LEU A 38 8.25 -17.48 15.10
CA LEU A 38 8.00 -17.67 13.67
C LEU A 38 6.56 -17.37 13.26
N TRP A 39 5.64 -17.24 14.21
CA TRP A 39 4.23 -16.95 13.93
C TRP A 39 4.10 -15.58 13.30
N LYS A 40 3.55 -15.53 12.07
CA LYS A 40 3.40 -14.30 11.26
C LYS A 40 4.68 -13.48 11.13
N LYS A 41 5.84 -14.14 11.20
CA LYS A 41 7.14 -13.45 11.15
C LYS A 41 7.29 -12.58 9.90
N TYR A 42 6.70 -12.97 8.78
CA TYR A 42 6.66 -12.21 7.51
C TYR A 42 5.97 -10.83 7.63
N LYS A 43 5.13 -10.59 8.64
CA LYS A 43 4.47 -9.30 8.90
C LYS A 43 5.28 -8.37 9.81
N THR A 44 6.46 -8.80 10.26
CA THR A 44 7.33 -7.94 11.08
C THR A 44 8.07 -6.97 10.16
N ARG A 45 8.39 -5.78 10.68
CA ARG A 45 9.02 -4.69 9.91
C ARG A 45 10.26 -5.10 9.11
N GLN A 46 11.02 -6.07 9.60
CA GLN A 46 12.22 -6.60 8.91
C GLN A 46 11.93 -7.25 7.55
N PHE A 47 10.69 -7.64 7.27
CA PHE A 47 10.25 -8.26 6.00
C PHE A 47 9.45 -7.30 5.12
N PHE A 48 9.27 -6.06 5.55
CA PHE A 48 8.64 -5.07 4.69
C PHE A 48 9.57 -4.76 3.51
N PHE A 49 8.98 -4.64 2.33
CA PHE A 49 9.69 -4.46 1.07
C PHE A 49 9.64 -3.00 0.58
N ASP A 50 9.34 -2.04 1.45
CA ASP A 50 9.26 -0.61 1.11
C ASP A 50 10.52 -0.12 0.39
N GLU A 51 11.70 -0.48 0.92
CA GLU A 51 12.99 -0.12 0.33
C GLU A 51 13.21 -0.83 -1.01
N VAL A 52 12.88 -2.13 -1.09
CA VAL A 52 12.99 -2.91 -2.33
C VAL A 52 12.08 -2.35 -3.42
N PHE A 53 10.87 -1.91 -3.06
CA PHE A 53 9.95 -1.27 -3.99
C PHE A 53 10.49 0.08 -4.47
N HIS A 54 11.06 0.89 -3.58
CA HIS A 54 11.71 2.15 -3.95
C HIS A 54 12.90 1.92 -4.91
N ASP A 55 13.74 0.92 -4.64
CA ASP A 55 14.86 0.58 -5.51
C ASP A 55 14.38 0.06 -6.88
N PHE A 56 13.29 -0.71 -6.91
CA PHE A 56 12.63 -1.10 -8.15
C PHE A 56 12.17 0.11 -8.96
N LEU A 57 11.52 1.10 -8.33
CA LEU A 57 11.09 2.32 -9.00
C LEU A 57 12.27 3.12 -9.56
N ARG A 58 13.38 3.21 -8.80
CA ARG A 58 14.64 3.82 -9.28
C ARG A 58 15.21 3.07 -10.47
N PHE A 59 15.20 1.75 -10.43
CA PHE A 59 15.70 0.91 -11.50
C PHE A 59 14.94 1.14 -12.80
N ILE A 60 13.59 1.15 -12.76
CA ILE A 60 12.79 1.34 -13.98
C ILE A 60 12.92 2.75 -14.56
N ILE A 61 12.99 3.79 -13.71
CA ILE A 61 13.23 5.17 -14.15
C ILE A 61 14.61 5.30 -14.79
N HIS A 62 15.65 4.74 -14.16
CA HIS A 62 17.00 4.78 -14.72
C HIS A 62 17.08 4.06 -16.07
N ARG A 63 16.41 2.91 -16.19
CA ARG A 63 16.36 2.11 -17.42
C ARG A 63 15.58 2.79 -18.55
N ALA A 64 14.67 3.70 -18.22
CA ALA A 64 13.93 4.47 -19.22
C ALA A 64 14.75 5.62 -19.84
N GLU A 65 15.94 5.93 -19.32
CA GLU A 65 16.87 6.92 -19.90
C GLU A 65 16.23 8.31 -20.13
N GLY A 66 15.31 8.72 -19.24
CA GLY A 66 14.60 9.99 -19.32
C GLY A 66 13.27 9.95 -20.09
N GLU A 67 12.88 8.79 -20.59
CA GLU A 67 11.56 8.56 -21.19
C GLU A 67 10.50 8.26 -20.11
N SER A 68 9.23 8.49 -20.46
CA SER A 68 8.10 8.29 -19.54
C SER A 68 7.84 6.81 -19.21
N VAL A 69 7.52 6.56 -17.94
CA VAL A 69 7.21 5.23 -17.41
C VAL A 69 5.83 5.21 -16.76
N GLU A 70 4.95 4.34 -17.25
CA GLU A 70 3.68 4.04 -16.61
C GLU A 70 3.89 2.91 -15.59
N LEU A 71 3.34 3.09 -14.38
CA LEU A 71 3.26 2.04 -13.37
C LEU A 71 1.81 1.62 -13.17
N ILE A 72 1.50 0.37 -13.51
CA ILE A 72 0.19 -0.24 -13.29
C ILE A 72 0.25 -1.12 -12.06
N LEU A 73 -0.54 -0.78 -11.04
CA LEU A 73 -0.78 -1.61 -9.86
C LEU A 73 -1.97 -2.55 -10.10
N ASN A 74 -1.70 -3.74 -10.62
CA ASN A 74 -2.68 -4.68 -11.15
C ASN A 74 -3.24 -5.66 -10.10
N GLY A 75 -3.74 -5.14 -8.98
CA GLY A 75 -4.42 -5.93 -7.95
C GLY A 75 -3.52 -6.46 -6.84
N ASP A 76 -4.15 -6.93 -5.77
CA ASP A 76 -3.53 -7.49 -4.55
C ASP A 76 -2.38 -6.67 -3.96
N ILE A 77 -2.56 -5.35 -4.00
CA ILE A 77 -1.61 -4.39 -3.43
C ILE A 77 -1.72 -4.31 -1.92
N PHE A 78 -2.95 -4.36 -1.38
CA PHE A 78 -3.23 -4.20 0.04
C PHE A 78 -3.91 -5.46 0.59
N ASP A 79 -3.30 -6.08 1.60
CA ASP A 79 -3.84 -7.25 2.27
C ASP A 79 -4.73 -6.84 3.45
N PHE A 80 -6.04 -6.71 3.19
CA PHE A 80 -7.03 -6.39 4.22
C PHE A 80 -7.34 -7.55 5.18
N ASP A 81 -7.06 -8.79 4.80
CA ASP A 81 -7.34 -9.96 5.65
C ASP A 81 -6.26 -10.13 6.72
N SER A 82 -5.05 -9.64 6.45
CA SER A 82 -3.96 -9.61 7.42
C SER A 82 -4.18 -8.62 8.58
N VAL A 83 -5.02 -7.60 8.39
CA VAL A 83 -5.28 -6.53 9.39
C VAL A 83 -6.22 -7.04 10.47
N ASN A 84 -5.62 -7.39 11.61
CA ASN A 84 -6.33 -7.96 12.76
C ASN A 84 -6.56 -6.95 13.90
N CYS A 85 -5.91 -5.79 13.87
CA CYS A 85 -6.16 -4.75 14.84
C CYS A 85 -7.57 -4.17 14.69
N LEU A 86 -8.11 -3.61 15.76
CA LEU A 86 -9.42 -2.98 15.80
C LEU A 86 -9.26 -1.49 16.11
N PRO A 87 -10.13 -0.62 15.59
CA PRO A 87 -10.18 0.77 16.04
C PRO A 87 -10.57 0.82 17.52
N GLU A 88 -9.93 1.72 18.27
CA GLU A 88 -10.28 1.99 19.67
C GLU A 88 -11.70 2.58 19.77
N GLU A 89 -12.00 3.56 18.91
CA GLU A 89 -13.30 4.22 18.80
C GLU A 89 -13.92 3.93 17.42
N PRO A 90 -14.62 2.79 17.25
CA PRO A 90 -15.22 2.43 15.98
C PRO A 90 -16.40 3.36 15.64
N PRO A 91 -16.42 4.03 14.47
CA PRO A 91 -17.58 4.82 14.02
C PRO A 91 -18.73 3.94 13.51
N TYR A 92 -18.63 2.62 13.66
CA TYR A 92 -19.55 1.60 13.16
C TYR A 92 -19.76 0.49 14.19
N ARG A 93 -20.82 -0.30 14.01
CA ARG A 93 -21.08 -1.46 14.87
C ARG A 93 -20.09 -2.58 14.58
N MET A 94 -19.46 -3.10 15.63
CA MET A 94 -18.64 -4.31 15.58
C MET A 94 -19.35 -5.48 16.25
N THR A 95 -19.41 -6.60 15.56
CA THR A 95 -19.92 -7.87 16.10
C THR A 95 -18.91 -8.50 17.06
N TRP A 96 -19.36 -9.45 17.87
CA TRP A 96 -18.45 -10.23 18.73
C TRP A 96 -17.41 -11.04 17.92
N ILE A 97 -17.81 -11.57 16.75
CA ILE A 97 -16.90 -12.31 15.87
C ILE A 97 -15.78 -11.39 15.40
N GLU A 98 -16.11 -10.18 14.96
CA GLU A 98 -15.12 -9.20 14.51
C GLU A 98 -14.17 -8.78 15.61
N ARG A 99 -14.69 -8.60 16.83
CA ARG A 99 -13.85 -8.31 18.00
C ARG A 99 -12.84 -9.42 18.31
N ARG A 100 -13.15 -10.66 17.92
CA ARG A 100 -12.29 -11.82 18.15
C ARG A 100 -11.36 -12.14 16.97
N ARG A 101 -11.75 -11.80 15.74
CA ARG A 101 -11.09 -12.28 14.50
C ARG A 101 -10.67 -11.18 13.52
N GLY A 102 -10.90 -9.91 13.84
CA GLY A 102 -10.67 -8.79 12.92
C GLY A 102 -11.93 -8.35 12.19
N LEU A 103 -11.88 -7.18 11.56
CA LEU A 103 -13.02 -6.55 10.90
C LEU A 103 -13.42 -7.31 9.62
N ASN A 104 -14.74 -7.41 9.38
CA ASN A 104 -15.27 -7.97 8.14
C ASN A 104 -14.91 -7.11 6.91
N PRO A 105 -14.92 -7.70 5.69
CA PRO A 105 -14.63 -6.99 4.44
C PRO A 105 -15.81 -6.10 4.02
N GLN A 106 -16.00 -4.98 4.70
CA GLN A 106 -17.03 -3.98 4.42
C GLN A 106 -16.38 -2.65 4.09
N ALA A 107 -16.92 -1.91 3.12
CA ALA A 107 -16.33 -0.66 2.62
C ALA A 107 -16.02 0.36 3.74
N GLU A 108 -16.93 0.54 4.69
CA GLU A 108 -16.74 1.43 5.85
C GLU A 108 -15.56 1.02 6.76
N LYS A 109 -15.30 -0.30 6.86
CA LYS A 109 -14.24 -0.90 7.68
C LYS A 109 -12.90 -0.87 6.96
N SER A 110 -12.91 -0.96 5.62
CA SER A 110 -11.72 -0.83 4.79
C SER A 110 -11.00 0.50 4.99
N LEU A 111 -11.71 1.59 5.35
CA LEU A 111 -11.10 2.88 5.69
C LEU A 111 -10.13 2.78 6.87
N PHE A 112 -10.47 2.02 7.90
CA PHE A 112 -9.57 1.78 9.02
C PHE A 112 -8.39 0.90 8.58
N LYS A 113 -8.67 -0.19 7.87
CA LYS A 113 -7.65 -1.14 7.42
C LYS A 113 -6.60 -0.47 6.52
N ILE A 114 -7.03 0.31 5.53
CA ILE A 114 -6.11 1.00 4.61
C ILE A 114 -5.28 2.05 5.34
N ARG A 115 -5.88 2.83 6.26
CA ARG A 115 -5.13 3.79 7.08
C ARG A 115 -4.05 3.10 7.90
N ARG A 116 -4.36 1.93 8.47
CA ARG A 116 -3.41 1.14 9.24
C ARG A 116 -2.24 0.67 8.38
N ILE A 117 -2.54 0.04 7.24
CA ILE A 117 -1.52 -0.43 6.28
C ILE A 117 -0.61 0.74 5.86
N LEU A 118 -1.19 1.83 5.36
CA LEU A 118 -0.42 2.99 4.89
C LEU A 118 0.42 3.64 6.01
N SER A 119 -0.08 3.67 7.24
CA SER A 119 0.67 4.21 8.39
C SER A 119 1.91 3.39 8.75
N HIS A 120 1.91 2.10 8.43
CA HIS A 120 3.03 1.20 8.67
C HIS A 120 4.01 1.11 7.47
N HIS A 121 3.57 1.55 6.28
CA HIS A 121 4.36 1.61 5.05
C HIS A 121 4.61 3.06 4.56
N PRO A 122 5.12 3.98 5.41
CA PRO A 122 5.32 5.37 5.01
C PRO A 122 6.37 5.52 3.91
N ASP A 123 7.35 4.63 3.85
CA ASP A 123 8.45 4.72 2.88
C ASP A 123 8.01 4.22 1.50
N TRP A 124 7.13 3.19 1.45
CA TRP A 124 6.44 2.82 0.22
C TRP A 124 5.61 3.98 -0.36
N VAL A 125 4.85 4.70 0.49
CA VAL A 125 4.05 5.86 0.07
C VAL A 125 4.94 7.00 -0.45
N LYS A 126 6.05 7.28 0.24
CA LYS A 126 7.03 8.28 -0.23
C LYS A 126 7.64 7.88 -1.55
N ALA A 127 7.98 6.61 -1.74
CA ALA A 127 8.55 6.09 -2.98
C ALA A 127 7.58 6.27 -4.15
N LEU A 128 6.31 5.92 -3.96
CA LEU A 128 5.27 6.15 -4.97
C LEU A 128 5.06 7.65 -5.25
N SER A 129 5.03 8.49 -4.22
CA SER A 129 4.93 9.94 -4.38
C SER A 129 6.12 10.51 -5.15
N TRP A 130 7.33 10.02 -4.87
CA TRP A 130 8.55 10.39 -5.59
C TRP A 130 8.49 10.00 -7.06
N PHE A 131 8.05 8.76 -7.35
CA PHE A 131 7.87 8.27 -8.71
C PHE A 131 6.89 9.14 -9.50
N VAL A 132 5.69 9.38 -8.97
CA VAL A 132 4.68 10.23 -9.62
C VAL A 132 5.17 11.67 -9.83
N SER A 133 5.99 12.18 -8.90
CA SER A 133 6.54 13.55 -9.02
C SER A 133 7.72 13.66 -9.99
N SER A 134 8.29 12.53 -10.39
CA SER A 134 9.45 12.47 -11.29
C SER A 134 9.05 12.49 -12.78
N GLY A 135 7.75 12.40 -13.08
CA GLY A 135 7.20 12.37 -14.44
C GLY A 135 7.28 10.98 -15.07
#